data_AF-A0A8T6H542-F1
#
_entry.id   AF-A0A8T6H542-F1
#
_cell.length_a   1.000
_cell.length_b   1.000
_cell.length_c   1.000
_cell.angle_alpha   90.00
_cell.angle_beta   90.00
_cell.angle_gamma   90.00
#
_symmetry.space_group_name_H-M   'P 1'
#
loop_
_entity.id
_entity.type
_entity.pdbx_description
1 polymer ?
#
loop_
_entity_poly.entity_id
_entity_poly.type
_entity_poly.pdbx_seq_one_letter_code
_entity_poly.pdbx_strand_id
1 'polypeptide(L)'
;MRNIAYMGILERLLFTAIVVGLLLAAYGGLRYLDLSNQLAANPAAQIHREGGEVALESKSEAHGLMAADIERRRLLVEQREAMIAGGAGLALLGLGWLGNDILRGRRRQTPSADAEPATAA
;
A
#
# COMPACT_ATOMS: atom_id res chain seq x y z
N MET A 1 -33.67 16.89 6.20
CA MET A 1 -33.03 16.80 4.86
C MET A 1 -31.50 16.77 4.88
N ARG A 2 -30.78 17.42 5.81
CA ARG A 2 -29.30 17.41 5.85
C ARG A 2 -28.65 16.03 5.96
N ASN A 3 -29.21 15.08 6.73
CA ASN A 3 -28.57 13.78 6.98
C ASN A 3 -28.49 12.83 5.77
N ILE A 4 -29.37 12.96 4.77
CA ILE A 4 -29.38 12.07 3.59
C ILE A 4 -28.22 12.42 2.64
N ALA A 5 -27.88 13.71 2.51
CA ALA A 5 -26.79 14.17 1.66
C ALA A 5 -25.41 13.72 2.17
N TYR A 6 -25.16 13.76 3.49
CA TYR A 6 -23.90 13.32 4.08
C TYR A 6 -23.66 11.81 3.91
N MET A 7 -24.72 11.02 3.88
CA MET A 7 -24.65 9.56 3.77
C MET A 7 -24.18 9.12 2.38
N GLY A 8 -24.62 9.80 1.31
CA GLY A 8 -24.16 9.54 -0.05
C GLY A 8 -22.71 10.00 -0.31
N ILE A 9 -22.28 11.09 0.33
CA ILE A 9 -20.88 11.57 0.25
C ILE A 9 -19.94 10.57 0.95
N LEU A 10 -20.32 10.05 2.12
CA LEU A 10 -19.48 9.12 2.88
C LEU A 10 -19.24 7.80 2.14
N GLU A 11 -20.24 7.27 1.44
CA GLU A 11 -20.07 6.07 0.60
C GLU A 11 -19.11 6.31 -0.57
N ARG A 12 -19.21 7.47 -1.22
CA ARG A 12 -18.27 7.83 -2.30
C ARG A 12 -16.85 7.96 -1.78
N LEU A 13 -16.67 8.56 -0.61
CA LEU A 13 -15.36 8.68 0.04
C LEU A 13 -14.77 7.31 0.39
N LEU A 14 -15.57 6.40 0.97
CA LEU A 14 -15.13 5.04 1.27
C LEU A 14 -14.78 4.25 0.02
N PHE A 15 -15.61 4.33 -1.03
CA PHE A 15 -15.31 3.69 -2.30
C PHE A 15 -14.01 4.23 -2.91
N THR A 16 -13.83 5.55 -2.89
CA THR A 16 -12.61 6.20 -3.37
C THR A 16 -11.39 5.75 -2.56
N ALA A 17 -11.50 5.68 -1.23
CA ALA A 17 -10.43 5.20 -0.36
C ALA A 17 -10.04 3.74 -0.65
N ILE A 18 -11.01 2.88 -0.95
CA ILE A 18 -10.77 1.48 -1.36
C ILE A 18 -10.01 1.46 -2.70
N VAL A 19 -10.45 2.22 -3.70
CA VAL A 19 -9.79 2.27 -5.02
C VAL A 19 -8.36 2.80 -4.88
N VAL A 20 -8.17 3.90 -4.15
CA VAL A 20 -6.83 4.47 -3.88
C VAL A 20 -5.96 3.47 -3.13
N GLY A 21 -6.51 2.78 -2.13
CA GLY A 21 -5.81 1.74 -1.39
C GLY A 21 -5.35 0.58 -2.28
N LEU A 22 -6.21 0.14 -3.20
CA LEU A 22 -5.88 -0.89 -4.19
C LEU A 22 -4.74 -0.46 -5.11
N LEU A 23 -4.81 0.77 -5.64
CA LEU A 23 -3.79 1.32 -6.52
C LEU A 23 -2.44 1.46 -5.80
N LEU A 24 -2.43 1.94 -4.55
CA LEU A 24 -1.23 2.03 -3.73
C LEU A 24 -0.63 0.67 -3.41
N ALA A 25 -1.46 -0.32 -3.07
CA ALA A 25 -1.01 -1.69 -2.81
C ALA A 25 -0.37 -2.32 -4.06
N ALA A 26 -1.02 -2.18 -5.21
CA ALA A 26 -0.50 -2.67 -6.49
C ALA A 26 0.81 -1.95 -6.88
N TYR A 27 0.84 -0.62 -6.80
CA TYR A 27 2.03 0.18 -7.08
C TYR A 27 3.20 -0.19 -6.17
N GLY A 28 2.99 -0.22 -4.86
CA GLY A 28 4.01 -0.57 -3.88
C GLY A 28 4.55 -1.99 -4.09
N GLY A 29 3.67 -2.95 -4.36
CA GLY A 29 4.06 -4.33 -4.67
C GLY A 29 4.89 -4.45 -5.94
N LEU A 30 4.43 -3.86 -7.06
CA LEU A 30 5.16 -3.89 -8.33
C LEU A 30 6.52 -3.18 -8.23
N ARG A 31 6.56 -1.99 -7.62
CA ARG A 31 7.79 -1.22 -7.45
C ARG A 31 8.77 -1.94 -6.52
N TYR A 32 8.29 -2.59 -5.47
CA TYR A 32 9.13 -3.41 -4.60
C TYR A 32 9.79 -4.57 -5.36
N LEU A 33 9.05 -5.27 -6.23
CA LEU A 33 9.58 -6.37 -7.05
C LEU A 33 10.64 -5.86 -8.04
N ASP A 34 10.35 -4.76 -8.73
CA ASP A 34 11.28 -4.10 -9.65
C ASP A 34 12.59 -3.71 -8.94
N LEU A 35 12.49 -3.01 -7.81
CA LEU A 35 13.65 -2.61 -7.01
C LEU A 35 14.41 -3.82 -6.44
N SER A 36 13.71 -4.89 -6.07
CA SER A 36 14.36 -6.13 -5.60
C SER A 36 15.18 -6.80 -6.70
N ASN A 37 14.67 -6.80 -7.94
CA ASN A 37 15.39 -7.31 -9.10
C ASN A 37 16.62 -6.45 -9.42
N GLN A 38 16.47 -5.11 -9.38
CA GLN A 38 17.60 -4.19 -9.56
C GLN A 38 18.67 -4.36 -8.47
N LEU A 39 18.25 -4.59 -7.22
CA LEU A 39 19.16 -4.87 -6.12
C LEU A 39 19.91 -6.19 -6.29
N ALA A 40 19.25 -7.22 -6.83
CA ALA A 40 19.88 -8.51 -7.12
C ALA A 40 20.89 -8.43 -8.28
N ALA A 41 20.63 -7.56 -9.26
CA ALA A 41 21.52 -7.32 -10.39
C ALA A 41 22.71 -6.41 -10.06
N ASN A 42 22.72 -5.74 -8.90
CA ASN A 42 23.80 -4.81 -8.54
C ASN A 42 25.07 -5.56 -8.07
N PRO A 43 26.25 -5.32 -8.69
CA PRO A 43 27.49 -6.01 -8.36
C PRO A 43 27.96 -5.78 -6.92
N ALA A 44 27.70 -4.62 -6.32
CA ALA A 44 28.03 -4.36 -4.91
C ALA A 44 27.19 -5.21 -3.93
N ALA A 45 25.97 -5.59 -4.33
CA ALA A 45 25.13 -6.48 -3.54
C ALA A 45 25.61 -7.93 -3.60
N GLN A 46 26.20 -8.37 -4.71
CA GLN A 46 26.80 -9.71 -4.85
C GLN A 46 28.04 -9.84 -3.97
N ILE A 47 28.93 -8.84 -3.99
CA ILE A 47 30.14 -8.79 -3.14
C ILE A 47 29.80 -8.83 -1.65
N HIS A 48 28.77 -8.09 -1.22
CA HIS A 48 28.31 -8.13 0.17
C HIS A 48 27.63 -9.45 0.56
N ARG A 49 26.99 -10.17 -0.37
CA ARG A 49 26.35 -11.47 -0.10
C ARG A 49 27.37 -12.60 0.00
N GLU A 50 28.43 -12.54 -0.78
CA GLU A 50 29.47 -13.58 -0.83
C GLU A 50 30.59 -13.37 0.20
N GLY A 51 30.60 -12.22 0.91
CA GLY A 51 31.59 -11.92 1.94
C GLY A 51 33.02 -11.78 1.40
N GLY A 52 33.16 -11.56 0.09
CA GLY A 52 34.47 -11.48 -0.57
C GLY A 52 35.15 -10.13 -0.36
N GLU A 53 36.39 -10.16 0.13
CA GLU A 53 37.29 -9.01 0.00
C GLU A 53 37.66 -8.86 -1.48
N VAL A 54 37.18 -7.79 -2.12
CA VAL A 54 37.60 -7.46 -3.47
C VAL A 54 38.96 -6.79 -3.40
N ALA A 55 39.99 -7.50 -3.85
CA ALA A 55 41.29 -6.91 -4.13
C ALA A 55 41.13 -5.94 -5.31
N LEU A 56 41.04 -4.65 -5.01
CA LEU A 56 40.95 -3.59 -6.00
C LEU A 56 42.32 -3.36 -6.64
N GLU A 57 42.52 -3.86 -7.86
CA GLU A 57 43.79 -3.72 -8.58
C GLU A 57 43.94 -2.33 -9.23
N SER A 58 42.83 -1.60 -9.42
CA SER A 58 42.84 -0.27 -10.04
C SER A 58 41.98 0.78 -9.32
N LYS A 59 42.38 2.06 -9.41
CA LYS A 59 41.56 3.21 -8.96
C LYS A 59 40.21 3.27 -9.69
N SER A 60 40.17 2.84 -10.95
CA SER A 60 38.96 2.76 -11.77
C SER A 60 37.92 1.80 -11.16
N GLU A 61 38.35 0.60 -10.76
CA GLU A 61 37.47 -0.37 -10.10
C GLU A 61 37.01 0.12 -8.74
N ALA A 62 37.87 0.81 -7.98
CA ALA A 62 37.49 1.40 -6.69
C ALA A 62 36.35 2.43 -6.85
N HIS A 63 36.41 3.27 -7.89
CA HIS A 63 35.34 4.23 -8.19
C HIS A 63 34.05 3.54 -8.67
N GLY A 64 34.16 2.50 -9.50
CA GLY A 64 33.01 1.70 -9.93
C GLY A 64 32.29 1.02 -8.76
N LEU A 65 33.05 0.50 -7.80
CA LEU A 65 32.50 -0.10 -6.58
C LEU A 65 31.85 0.91 -5.65
N MET A 66 32.44 2.09 -5.48
CA MET A 66 31.80 3.20 -4.75
C MET A 66 30.46 3.60 -5.38
N ALA A 67 30.41 3.76 -6.71
CA ALA A 67 29.18 4.11 -7.41
C ALA A 67 28.10 3.03 -7.23
N ALA A 68 28.48 1.76 -7.29
CA ALA A 68 27.57 0.64 -7.07
C ALA A 68 27.02 0.58 -5.64
N ASP A 69 27.81 0.94 -4.62
CA ASP A 69 27.33 1.01 -3.22
C ASP A 69 26.37 2.19 -2.99
N ILE A 70 26.64 3.35 -3.61
CA ILE A 70 25.72 4.50 -3.56
C ILE A 70 24.38 4.13 -4.20
N GLU A 71 24.41 3.49 -5.37
CA GLU A 71 23.20 3.04 -6.07
C GLU A 71 22.44 2.01 -5.23
N ARG A 72 23.14 1.06 -4.60
CA ARG A 72 22.52 0.08 -3.70
C ARG A 72 21.80 0.77 -2.53
N ARG A 73 22.42 1.76 -1.90
CA ARG A 73 21.78 2.50 -0.77
C ARG A 73 20.53 3.23 -1.24
N ARG A 74 20.57 3.85 -2.42
CA ARG A 74 19.42 4.51 -3.02
C ARG A 74 18.28 3.51 -3.27
N LEU A 75 18.56 2.40 -3.94
CA LEU A 75 17.58 1.35 -4.21
C LEU A 75 16.95 0.78 -2.94
N LEU A 76 17.73 0.63 -1.85
CA LEU A 76 17.20 0.21 -0.53
C LEU A 76 16.23 1.23 0.08
N VAL A 77 16.51 2.53 -0.05
CA VAL A 77 15.61 3.58 0.42
C VAL A 77 14.32 3.57 -0.39
N GLU A 78 14.42 3.53 -1.72
CA GLU A 78 13.26 3.45 -2.61
C GLU A 78 12.42 2.18 -2.33
N GLN A 79 13.09 1.06 -2.00
CA GLN A 79 12.40 -0.19 -1.68
C GLN A 79 11.59 -0.07 -0.38
N ARG A 80 12.13 0.61 0.64
CA ARG A 80 11.40 0.89 1.88
C ARG A 80 10.21 1.81 1.62
N GLU A 81 10.38 2.86 0.81
CA GLU A 81 9.28 3.75 0.43
C GLU A 81 8.16 3.01 -0.29
N ALA A 82 8.51 2.12 -1.24
CA ALA A 82 7.55 1.26 -1.93
C ALA A 82 6.79 0.34 -0.97
N MET A 83 7.49 -0.23 0.02
CA MET A 83 6.86 -1.07 1.06
C MET A 83 5.91 -0.26 1.94
N ILE A 84 6.28 0.97 2.32
CA ILE A 84 5.41 1.88 3.09
C ILE A 84 4.17 2.24 2.27
N ALA A 85 4.34 2.62 1.00
CA ALA A 85 3.23 2.96 0.11
C ALA A 85 2.28 1.76 -0.07
N GLY A 86 2.82 0.57 -0.30
CA GLY A 86 2.03 -0.66 -0.41
C GLY A 86 1.28 -1.00 0.88
N GLY A 87 1.96 -0.91 2.03
CA GLY A 87 1.36 -1.12 3.35
C GLY A 87 0.26 -0.11 3.68
N ALA A 88 0.45 1.17 3.35
CA ALA A 88 -0.58 2.20 3.48
C ALA A 88 -1.80 1.89 2.61
N GLY A 89 -1.59 1.39 1.39
CA GLY A 89 -2.65 0.94 0.51
C GLY A 89 -3.50 -0.18 1.12
N LEU A 90 -2.85 -1.19 1.71
CA LEU A 90 -3.53 -2.28 2.42
C LEU A 90 -4.29 -1.79 3.66
N ALA A 91 -3.72 -0.86 4.42
CA ALA A 91 -4.39 -0.26 5.57
C ALA A 91 -5.67 0.49 5.16
N LEU A 92 -5.60 1.28 4.07
CA LEU A 92 -6.76 1.98 3.50
C LEU A 92 -7.85 1.01 3.02
N LEU A 93 -7.47 -0.10 2.39
CA LEU A 93 -8.41 -1.15 2.00
C LEU A 93 -9.12 -1.75 3.22
N GLY A 94 -8.37 -2.10 4.27
CA GLY A 94 -8.94 -2.66 5.50
C GLY A 94 -9.90 -1.70 6.19
N LEU A 95 -9.50 -0.44 6.35
CA LEU A 95 -10.35 0.60 6.95
C LEU A 95 -11.57 0.94 6.09
N GLY A 96 -11.40 1.03 4.77
CA GLY A 96 -12.49 1.29 3.83
C GLY A 96 -13.53 0.16 3.82
N TRP A 97 -13.06 -1.09 3.86
CA TRP A 97 -13.94 -2.27 3.94
C TRP A 97 -14.69 -2.32 5.27
N LEU A 98 -13.99 -2.15 6.40
CA LEU A 98 -14.59 -2.14 7.74
C LEU A 98 -15.62 -1.00 7.88
N GLY A 99 -15.29 0.20 7.39
CA GLY A 99 -16.20 1.34 7.39
C GLY A 99 -17.48 1.07 6.58
N ASN A 100 -17.34 0.46 5.40
CA ASN A 100 -18.47 0.09 4.55
C ASN A 100 -19.37 -0.97 5.21
N ASP A 101 -18.79 -1.95 5.92
CA ASP A 101 -19.56 -2.98 6.62
C ASP A 101 -20.41 -2.37 7.76
N ILE A 102 -19.82 -1.49 8.57
CA ILE A 102 -20.51 -0.77 9.65
C ILE A 102 -21.66 0.08 9.10
N LEU A 103 -21.46 0.80 7.99
CA LEU A 103 -22.51 1.60 7.35
C LEU A 103 -23.67 0.75 6.82
N ARG A 104 -23.37 -0.40 6.22
CA ARG A 104 -24.40 -1.35 5.74
C ARG A 104 -25.18 -1.95 6.90
N GLY A 105 -24.52 -2.28 8.01
CA GLY A 105 -25.16 -2.74 9.24
C GLY A 105 -26.18 -1.74 9.79
N ARG A 106 -25.84 -0.45 9.81
CA ARG A 106 -26.77 0.61 10.26
C ARG A 106 -27.98 0.80 9.35
N ARG A 107 -27.82 0.64 8.03
CA ARG A 107 -28.95 0.73 7.08
C ARG A 107 -29.98 -0.37 7.29
N ARG A 108 -29.55 -1.59 7.62
CA ARG A 108 -30.45 -2.72 7.87
C ARG A 108 -31.24 -2.60 9.18
N GLN A 109 -30.76 -1.79 10.13
CA GLN A 109 -31.39 -1.60 11.43
C GLN A 109 -32.41 -0.47 11.48
N THR A 110 -32.73 0.20 10.36
CA THR A 110 -33.85 1.15 10.36
C THR A 110 -35.14 0.32 10.25
N PRO A 111 -35.85 0.05 11.36
CA PRO A 111 -37.04 -0.77 11.32
C PRO A 111 -38.13 0.08 10.68
N SER A 112 -38.89 -0.51 9.77
CA SER A 112 -40.11 0.09 9.22
C SER A 112 -41.00 0.55 10.37
N ALA A 113 -41.17 1.86 10.55
CA ALA A 113 -42.07 2.45 11.54
C ALA A 113 -43.56 2.25 11.19
N ASP A 114 -43.86 1.35 10.26
CA ASP A 114 -45.20 1.07 9.71
C ASP A 114 -45.71 -0.33 10.07
N ALA A 115 -45.07 -1.03 11.01
CA ALA A 115 -45.56 -2.31 11.51
C ALA A 115 -46.47 -2.14 12.74
N GLU A 116 -47.61 -1.47 12.59
CA GLU A 116 -48.87 -1.75 13.33
C GLU A 116 -50.02 -0.97 12.65
N PRO A 117 -51.26 -1.50 12.54
CA PRO A 117 -51.89 -2.41 13.49
C PRO A 117 -52.52 -3.65 12.83
N ALA A 118 -52.08 -4.85 13.21
CA ALA A 118 -52.85 -6.05 12.92
C ALA A 118 -53.99 -6.18 13.94
N THR A 119 -55.13 -5.61 13.55
CA THR A 119 -56.50 -6.00 13.94
C THR A 119 -56.91 -5.85 15.40
N ALA A 120 -57.64 -4.77 15.65
CA ALA A 120 -58.79 -4.81 16.56
C ALA A 120 -59.81 -5.83 16.03
N ALA A 121 -60.12 -6.85 16.83
CA ALA A 121 -61.35 -7.65 16.79
C ALA A 121 -61.53 -8.34 18.16
#